data_AF-A0AAW5EE85-F1
#
_entry.id   AF-A0AAW5EE85-F1
#
_cell.length_a   1.000
_cell.length_b   1.000
_cell.length_c   1.000
_cell.angle_alpha   90.00
_cell.angle_beta   90.00
_cell.angle_gamma   90.00
#
_symmetry.space_group_name_H-M   'P 1'
#
loop_
_entity.id
_entity.type
_entity.pdbx_description
1 polymer ?
#
loop_
_entity_poly.entity_id
_entity_poly.type
_entity_poly.pdbx_seq_one_letter_code
_entity_poly.pdbx_strand_id
1 'polypeptide(L)'
;LLKALRILQKISNNAEILEYIQNIQVQSIDKKALFQSGFNELNHINMELSQLSFDENSKIRLQKTLEKFQKLEFNIAITGVMNSGKSSLLNALLKEDFLGVSNIPETANLTLLSYGNTQEAVIYFW
;
A
#
# COMPACT_ATOMS: atom_id res chain seq x y z
N LEU A 1 28.16 33.97 -30.76
CA LEU A 1 27.41 33.01 -31.61
C LEU A 1 27.71 31.54 -31.28
N LEU A 2 28.95 31.05 -31.43
CA LEU A 2 29.32 29.64 -31.17
C LEU A 2 28.94 29.10 -29.78
N LYS A 3 29.03 29.93 -28.73
CA LYS A 3 28.69 29.56 -27.36
C LYS A 3 27.19 29.25 -27.20
N ALA A 4 26.33 30.01 -27.89
CA ALA A 4 24.89 29.78 -27.92
C ALA A 4 24.53 28.52 -28.70
N LEU A 5 25.21 28.28 -29.83
CA LEU A 5 25.03 27.07 -30.65
C LEU A 5 25.38 25.80 -29.86
N ARG A 6 26.44 25.85 -29.05
CA ARG A 6 26.90 24.73 -28.19
C ARG A 6 25.93 24.43 -27.03
N ILE A 7 25.23 25.44 -26.52
CA ILE A 7 24.18 25.28 -25.50
C ILE A 7 22.95 24.64 -26.14
N LEU A 8 22.53 25.13 -27.32
CA LEU A 8 21.44 24.53 -28.10
C LEU A 8 21.71 23.07 -28.45
N GLN A 9 22.96 22.73 -28.81
CA GLN A 9 23.36 21.35 -29.10
C GLN A 9 23.32 20.46 -27.84
N LYS A 10 23.73 20.98 -26.68
CA LYS A 10 23.57 20.26 -25.40
C LYS A 10 22.10 20.07 -24.99
N ILE A 11 21.24 21.03 -25.30
CA ILE A 11 19.78 20.92 -25.07
C ILE A 11 19.18 19.90 -26.04
N SER A 12 19.63 19.88 -27.30
CA SER A 12 19.22 18.90 -28.31
C SER A 12 19.62 17.47 -27.93
N ASN A 13 20.81 17.27 -27.36
CA ASN A 13 21.25 15.96 -26.85
C ASN A 13 20.36 15.43 -25.72
N ASN A 14 19.63 16.29 -25.00
CA ASN A 14 18.67 15.83 -24.00
C ASN A 14 17.42 15.20 -24.65
N ALA A 15 17.10 15.53 -25.91
CA ALA A 15 16.01 14.91 -26.63
C ALA A 15 16.31 13.43 -26.93
N GLU A 16 17.55 13.12 -27.34
CA GLU A 16 18.00 11.72 -27.52
C GLU A 16 18.00 10.95 -26.20
N ILE A 17 18.38 11.60 -25.10
CA ILE A 17 18.31 11.00 -23.76
C ILE A 17 16.85 10.76 -23.34
N LEU A 18 15.94 11.69 -23.62
CA LEU A 18 14.50 11.54 -23.33
C LEU A 18 13.89 10.41 -24.15
N GLU A 19 14.22 10.33 -25.43
CA GLU A 19 13.79 9.25 -26.32
C GLU A 19 14.35 7.90 -25.85
N TYR A 20 15.61 7.85 -25.43
CA TYR A 20 16.20 6.67 -24.80
C TYR A 20 15.45 6.28 -23.51
N ILE A 21 15.19 7.22 -22.61
CA ILE A 21 14.44 6.97 -21.36
C ILE A 21 13.01 6.50 -21.64
N GLN A 22 12.35 7.06 -22.65
CA GLN A 22 11.00 6.65 -23.07
C GLN A 22 10.99 5.26 -23.71
N ASN A 23 12.06 4.90 -24.43
CA ASN A 23 12.23 3.60 -25.07
C ASN A 23 12.74 2.52 -24.10
N ILE A 24 13.22 2.89 -22.91
CA ILE A 24 13.38 1.93 -21.81
C ILE A 24 11.97 1.51 -21.38
N GLN A 25 11.47 0.44 -22.00
CA GLN A 25 10.35 -0.33 -21.46
C GLN A 25 10.81 -0.95 -20.14
N VAL A 26 10.63 -0.22 -19.05
CA VAL A 26 10.65 -0.82 -17.72
C VAL A 26 9.49 -1.81 -17.73
N GLN A 27 9.78 -3.11 -17.79
CA GLN A 27 8.80 -4.14 -17.54
C GLN A 27 8.31 -3.95 -16.09
N SER A 28 7.28 -3.12 -15.93
CA SER A 28 6.61 -2.93 -14.65
C SER A 28 5.78 -4.17 -14.41
N ILE A 29 6.44 -5.22 -13.90
CA ILE A 29 5.73 -6.39 -13.40
C ILE A 29 4.75 -5.88 -12.36
N ASP A 30 3.46 -6.04 -12.62
CA ASP A 30 2.43 -5.70 -11.66
C ASP A 30 2.49 -6.70 -10.50
N LYS A 31 3.29 -6.34 -9.49
CA LYS A 31 3.47 -7.14 -8.28
C LYS A 31 2.16 -7.35 -7.54
N LYS A 32 1.20 -6.43 -7.67
CA LYS A 32 -0.14 -6.58 -7.07
C LYS A 32 -0.91 -7.67 -7.80
N ALA A 33 -0.92 -7.65 -9.13
CA ALA A 33 -1.56 -8.71 -9.92
C ALA A 33 -0.93 -10.08 -9.66
N LEU A 34 0.40 -10.17 -9.58
CA LEU A 34 1.11 -11.41 -9.26
C LEU A 34 0.77 -11.96 -7.86
N PHE A 35 0.69 -11.07 -6.86
CA PHE A 35 0.29 -11.46 -5.52
C PHE A 35 -1.16 -11.95 -5.49
N GLN A 36 -2.07 -11.24 -6.18
CA GLN A 36 -3.47 -11.62 -6.26
C GLN A 36 -3.69 -12.95 -6.98
N SER A 37 -2.94 -13.24 -8.06
CA SER A 37 -3.06 -14.51 -8.76
C SER A 37 -2.63 -15.68 -7.88
N GLY A 38 -1.48 -15.57 -7.19
CA GLY A 38 -1.04 -16.61 -6.26
C GLY A 38 -2.01 -16.81 -5.08
N PHE A 39 -2.58 -15.71 -4.57
CA PHE A 39 -3.60 -15.79 -3.53
C PHE A 39 -4.87 -16.52 -4.00
N ASN A 40 -5.34 -16.23 -5.22
CA ASN A 40 -6.51 -16.87 -5.81
C ASN A 40 -6.28 -18.36 -6.05
N GLU A 41 -5.07 -18.74 -6.48
CA GLU A 41 -4.68 -20.13 -6.68
C GLU A 41 -4.70 -20.93 -5.36
N LEU A 42 -4.16 -20.35 -4.28
CA LEU A 42 -4.22 -20.97 -2.95
C LEU A 42 -5.66 -21.13 -2.45
N ASN A 43 -6.53 -20.15 -2.70
CA ASN A 43 -7.95 -20.26 -2.36
C ASN A 43 -8.65 -21.37 -3.16
N HIS A 44 -8.32 -21.50 -4.44
CA HIS A 44 -8.85 -22.57 -5.28
C HIS A 44 -8.45 -23.96 -4.76
N ILE A 45 -7.16 -24.14 -4.44
CA ILE A 45 -6.66 -25.39 -3.85
C ILE A 45 -7.37 -25.70 -2.52
N ASN A 46 -7.57 -24.70 -1.66
CA ASN A 46 -8.30 -24.88 -0.40
C ASN A 46 -9.75 -25.35 -0.65
N MET A 47 -10.43 -24.76 -1.64
CA MET A 47 -11.79 -25.12 -2.00
C MET A 47 -11.89 -26.55 -2.54
N GLU A 48 -10.98 -26.97 -3.41
CA GLU A 48 -10.90 -28.36 -3.90
C GLU A 48 -10.62 -29.35 -2.76
N LEU A 49 -9.66 -29.04 -1.89
CA LEU A 49 -9.36 -29.88 -0.73
C LEU A 49 -10.56 -30.02 0.21
N SER A 50 -11.33 -28.94 0.39
CA SER A 50 -12.54 -28.98 1.22
C SER A 50 -13.64 -29.87 0.64
N GLN A 51 -13.73 -29.97 -0.69
CA GLN A 51 -14.69 -30.85 -1.38
C GLN A 51 -14.27 -32.32 -1.30
N LEU A 52 -12.97 -32.60 -1.36
CA LEU A 52 -12.41 -33.96 -1.29
C LEU A 52 -12.29 -34.49 0.15
N SER A 53 -12.21 -33.61 1.15
CA SER A 53 -12.07 -34.02 2.55
C SER A 53 -13.38 -34.58 3.11
N PHE A 54 -13.35 -35.82 3.58
CA PHE A 54 -14.49 -36.50 4.24
C PHE A 54 -14.56 -36.27 5.75
N ASP A 55 -13.47 -35.81 6.38
CA ASP A 55 -13.38 -35.51 7.81
C ASP A 55 -13.81 -34.07 8.10
N GLU A 56 -14.76 -33.91 9.02
CA GLU A 56 -15.31 -32.60 9.43
C GLU A 56 -14.24 -31.71 10.10
N ASN A 57 -13.29 -32.30 10.85
CA ASN A 57 -12.21 -31.50 11.46
C ASN A 57 -11.30 -30.87 10.40
N SER A 58 -11.01 -31.62 9.34
CA SER A 58 -10.22 -31.16 8.20
C SER A 58 -10.92 -30.02 7.45
N LYS A 59 -12.23 -30.13 7.20
CA LYS A 59 -13.02 -29.03 6.60
C LYS A 59 -13.00 -27.77 7.47
N ILE A 60 -13.24 -27.91 8.78
CA ILE A 60 -13.22 -26.78 9.72
C ILE A 60 -11.85 -26.09 9.71
N ARG A 61 -10.76 -26.87 9.68
CA ARG A 61 -9.40 -26.32 9.63
C ARG A 61 -9.13 -25.59 8.31
N LEU A 62 -9.58 -26.14 7.18
CA LEU A 62 -9.46 -25.49 5.87
C LEU A 62 -10.23 -24.18 5.82
N GLN A 63 -11.46 -24.17 6.34
CA GLN A 63 -12.29 -22.97 6.44
C GLN A 63 -11.65 -21.90 7.31
N LYS A 64 -11.19 -22.24 8.53
CA LYS A 64 -10.48 -21.29 9.41
C LYS A 64 -9.23 -20.72 8.75
N THR A 65 -8.52 -21.55 7.99
CA THR A 65 -7.33 -21.14 7.27
C THR A 65 -7.70 -20.12 6.18
N LEU A 66 -8.74 -20.39 5.41
CA LEU A 66 -9.27 -19.48 4.39
C LEU A 66 -9.69 -18.13 5.00
N GLU A 67 -10.47 -18.14 6.07
CA GLU A 67 -10.92 -16.94 6.77
C GLU A 67 -9.74 -16.10 7.28
N LYS A 68 -8.71 -16.75 7.84
CA LYS A 68 -7.49 -16.08 8.31
C LYS A 68 -6.74 -15.41 7.17
N PHE A 69 -6.62 -16.08 6.02
CA PHE A 69 -5.93 -15.54 4.85
C PHE A 69 -6.70 -14.38 4.21
N GLN A 70 -8.04 -14.43 4.19
CA GLN A 70 -8.87 -13.34 3.67
C GLN A 70 -8.85 -12.09 4.56
N LYS A 71 -8.73 -12.26 5.88
CA LYS A 71 -8.71 -11.17 6.86
C LYS A 71 -7.30 -10.84 7.36
N LEU A 72 -6.28 -11.01 6.52
CA LEU A 72 -4.92 -10.62 6.88
C LEU A 72 -4.86 -9.12 7.15
N GLU A 73 -4.70 -8.76 8.42
CA GLU A 73 -4.51 -7.37 8.83
C GLU A 73 -3.05 -6.95 8.59
N PHE A 74 -2.87 -5.89 7.81
CA PHE A 74 -1.56 -5.28 7.59
C PHE A 74 -1.45 -4.01 8.42
N ASN A 75 -0.83 -4.14 9.59
CA ASN A 75 -0.68 -3.04 10.54
C ASN A 75 0.63 -2.28 10.29
N ILE A 76 0.54 -0.98 10.05
CA ILE A 76 1.69 -0.08 9.87
C ILE A 76 1.77 0.84 11.08
N ALA A 77 2.86 0.74 11.85
CA ALA A 77 3.13 1.66 12.96
C ALA A 77 3.98 2.84 12.46
N ILE A 78 3.51 4.06 12.68
CA ILE A 78 4.26 5.29 12.36
C ILE A 78 4.68 5.95 13.68
N THR A 79 5.98 6.16 13.84
CA THR A 79 6.58 6.73 15.05
C THR A 79 7.53 7.88 14.69
N GLY A 80 7.83 8.74 15.67
CA GLY A 80 8.75 9.85 15.52
C GLY A 80 8.46 11.01 16.47
N VAL A 81 9.44 11.88 16.67
CA VAL A 81 9.33 13.11 17.48
C VAL A 81 8.21 14.03 16.98
N MET A 82 7.58 14.79 17.89
CA MET A 82 6.55 15.77 17.53
C MET A 82 7.08 16.75 16.46
N ASN A 83 6.21 17.23 15.58
CA ASN A 83 6.54 18.13 14.46
C ASN A 83 7.43 17.55 13.34
N SER A 84 7.68 16.23 13.32
CA SER A 84 8.43 15.57 12.24
C SER A 84 7.64 15.36 10.94
N GLY A 85 6.42 15.89 10.84
CA GLY A 85 5.58 15.74 9.64
C GLY A 85 4.83 14.40 9.50
N LYS A 86 4.66 13.62 10.59
CA LYS A 86 3.94 12.32 10.54
C LYS A 86 2.53 12.43 9.97
N SER A 87 1.75 13.41 10.45
CA SER A 87 0.38 13.64 9.97
C SER A 87 0.37 14.06 8.50
N SER A 88 1.33 14.90 8.07
CA SER A 88 1.48 15.29 6.67
C SER A 88 1.85 14.11 5.76
N LEU A 89 2.73 13.21 6.22
CA LEU A 89 3.07 11.98 5.50
C LEU A 89 1.86 11.06 5.37
N LEU A 90 1.08 10.90 6.44
CA LEU A 90 -0.15 10.11 6.42
C LEU A 90 -1.19 10.68 5.47
N ASN A 91 -1.44 11.99 5.51
CA ASN A 91 -2.36 12.65 4.58
C ASN A 91 -1.90 12.49 3.12
N ALA A 92 -0.60 12.63 2.86
CA ALA A 92 -0.05 12.41 1.51
C ALA A 92 -0.18 10.95 1.05
N LEU A 93 0.02 9.97 1.95
CA LEU A 93 -0.15 8.55 1.67
C LEU A 93 -1.61 8.18 1.38
N LEU A 94 -2.53 8.74 2.18
CA LEU A 94 -3.98 8.56 2.02
C LEU A 94 -4.56 9.40 0.88
N LYS A 95 -3.82 10.41 0.39
CA LYS A 95 -4.26 11.43 -0.58
C LYS A 95 -5.47 12.24 -0.12
N GLU A 96 -5.73 12.27 1.18
CA GLU A 96 -6.82 12.98 1.81
C GLU A 96 -6.29 13.70 3.05
N ASP A 97 -6.79 14.92 3.29
CA ASP A 97 -6.51 15.67 4.52
C ASP A 97 -7.39 15.14 5.66
N PHE A 98 -7.09 13.90 6.09
CA PHE A 98 -7.88 13.18 7.09
C PHE A 98 -7.44 13.53 8.52
N LEU A 99 -6.13 13.56 8.77
CA LEU A 99 -5.62 13.94 10.08
C LEU A 99 -5.45 15.45 10.16
N GLY A 100 -5.96 16.05 11.24
CA GLY A 100 -5.67 17.43 11.57
C GLY A 100 -4.16 17.64 11.65
N VAL A 101 -3.61 18.43 10.74
CA VAL A 101 -2.17 18.80 10.70
C VAL A 101 -1.79 19.75 11.86
N SER A 102 -2.64 19.84 12.88
CA SER A 102 -2.54 20.78 13.98
C SER A 102 -1.48 20.30 14.97
N ASN A 103 -0.45 21.12 15.14
CA ASN A 103 0.57 20.99 16.18
C ASN A 103 -0.05 21.26 17.56
N ILE A 104 -0.86 20.34 18.08
CA ILE A 104 -1.33 20.40 19.48
C ILE A 104 -0.51 19.38 20.27
N PRO A 105 0.57 19.80 20.96
CA PRO A 105 1.56 18.92 21.52
C PRO A 105 1.24 18.53 22.96
N GLU A 106 -0.03 18.27 23.30
CA GLU A 106 -0.43 18.19 24.71
C GLU A 106 -1.14 16.90 25.15
N THR A 107 -1.33 15.91 24.28
CA THR A 107 -1.67 14.55 24.73
C THR A 107 -1.44 13.57 23.58
N ALA A 108 -0.42 12.72 23.72
CA ALA A 108 -0.07 11.68 22.75
C ALA A 108 -1.08 10.52 22.79
N ASN A 109 -2.33 10.80 22.42
CA ASN A 109 -3.35 9.77 22.32
C ASN A 109 -3.08 8.90 21.09
N LEU A 110 -2.99 7.58 21.31
CA LEU A 110 -2.83 6.60 20.22
C LEU A 110 -4.04 6.71 19.30
N THR A 111 -3.79 6.99 18.03
CA THR A 111 -4.84 6.99 16.99
C THR A 111 -4.64 5.76 16.11
N LEU A 112 -5.65 4.90 16.06
CA LEU A 112 -5.71 3.79 15.13
C LEU A 112 -6.63 4.17 13.96
N LEU A 113 -6.11 4.05 12.74
CA LEU A 113 -6.89 4.24 11.51
C LEU A 113 -7.15 2.86 10.90
N SER A 114 -8.42 2.54 10.69
CA SER A 114 -8.86 1.32 10.01
C SER A 114 -9.86 1.67 8.91
N TYR A 115 -9.91 0.82 7.88
CA TYR A 115 -10.93 0.94 6.84
C TYR A 115 -12.26 0.42 7.37
N GLY A 116 -13.34 1.16 7.11
CA GLY A 116 -14.71 0.79 7.45
C GLY A 116 -15.69 1.29 6.39
N ASN A 117 -16.86 0.66 6.32
CA ASN A 117 -17.94 1.10 5.41
C ASN A 117 -18.64 2.36 5.91
N THR A 118 -18.50 2.65 7.21
CA THR A 118 -19.07 3.81 7.90
C THR A 118 -17.96 4.65 8.52
N GLN A 119 -18.18 5.96 8.61
CA GLN A 119 -17.28 6.88 9.31
C GLN A 119 -17.64 6.89 10.79
N GLU A 120 -16.86 6.18 11.60
CA GLU A 120 -17.05 6.03 13.04
C GLU A 120 -15.76 6.35 13.78
N ALA A 121 -15.89 6.95 14.97
CA ALA A 121 -14.78 7.20 15.87
C ALA A 121 -15.11 6.61 17.25
N VAL A 122 -14.27 5.67 17.70
CA VAL A 122 -14.39 5.06 19.02
C VAL A 122 -13.34 5.67 19.94
N ILE A 123 -13.79 6.24 21.06
CA ILE A 123 -12.92 6.88 22.05
C ILE A 123 -12.92 6.03 23.32
N TYR A 124 -11.73 5.58 23.72
CA TYR A 124 -11.52 4.85 24.96
C TYR A 124 -11.05 5.81 26.05
N PHE A 125 -11.76 5.83 27.17
CA PHE A 125 -11.38 6.57 28.37
C PHE A 125 -10.77 5.62 29.40
N TRP A 126 -9.86 6.15 30.22
CA TRP A 126 -9.26 5.43 31.34
C TRP A 126 -10.18 5.42 32.56
#